data_AF-A0A9E2AJB2-F1
#
_entry.id   AF-A0A9E2AJB2-F1
#
_cell.length_a   1.000
_cell.length_b   1.000
_cell.length_c   1.000
_cell.angle_alpha   90.00
_cell.angle_beta   90.00
_cell.angle_gamma   90.00
#
_symmetry.space_group_name_H-M   'P 1'
#
loop_
_entity.id
_entity.type
_entity.pdbx_description
1 polymer ?
#
loop_
_entity_poly.entity_id
_entity_poly.type
_entity_poly.pdbx_seq_one_letter_code
_entity_poly.pdbx_strand_id
1 'polypeptide(L)' 'MGIFWDIIQEEKISKQKAQTESLEQRVATLEEELAHTRSILRKTLIELENHLGKDIDGDGVTGE' A
#
# COMPACT_ATOMS: atom_id res chain seq x y z
N MET A 1 -30.80 15.18 28.46
CA MET A 1 -29.78 14.14 28.23
C MET A 1 -28.53 14.65 28.92
N GLY A 2 -28.14 14.01 30.03
CA GLY A 2 -27.16 14.59 30.96
C GLY A 2 -25.74 14.61 30.38
N ILE A 3 -24.88 15.43 31.00
CA ILE A 3 -23.45 15.60 30.65
C ILE A 3 -22.73 14.25 30.51
N PHE A 4 -23.12 13.23 31.27
CA PHE A 4 -22.58 11.88 31.19
C PHE A 4 -22.82 11.19 29.83
N TRP A 5 -23.94 11.46 29.18
CA TRP A 5 -24.25 10.88 27.88
C TRP A 5 -23.44 11.55 26.76
N ASP A 6 -23.25 12.87 26.84
CA ASP A 6 -22.45 13.62 25.88
C ASP A 6 -20.97 13.22 25.95
N ILE A 7 -20.40 13.05 27.16
CA ILE A 7 -19.03 12.57 27.35
C ILE A 7 -18.83 11.17 26.75
N ILE A 8 -19.80 10.25 26.97
CA ILE A 8 -19.72 8.89 26.41
C ILE A 8 -19.81 8.92 24.87
N GLN A 9 -20.62 9.82 24.29
CA GLN A 9 -20.70 9.99 22.85
C GLN A 9 -19.41 10.55 22.25
N GLU A 10 -18.83 11.58 22.86
CA GLU A 10 -17.55 12.14 22.44
C GLU A 10 -16.43 11.10 22.46
N GLU A 11 -16.34 10.26 23.50
CA GLU A 11 -15.38 9.15 23.55
C GLU A 11 -15.59 8.15 22.41
N LYS A 12 -16.85 7.81 22.09
CA LYS A 12 -17.16 6.84 21.04
C LYS A 12 -16.77 7.37 19.65
N ILE A 13 -17.06 8.64 19.39
CA ILE A 13 -16.68 9.32 18.13
C ILE A 13 -15.15 9.39 18.03
N SER A 14 -14.47 9.75 19.12
CA SER A 14 -13.00 9.81 19.18
C SER A 14 -12.35 8.46 18.88
N LYS A 15 -12.84 7.38 19.51
CA LYS A 15 -12.36 6.01 19.26
C LYS A 15 -12.56 5.57 17.81
N GLN A 16 -13.72 5.87 17.22
CA GLN A 16 -14.00 5.53 15.82
C GLN A 16 -13.08 6.31 14.88
N LYS A 17 -12.87 7.61 15.13
CA LYS A 17 -11.96 8.44 14.33
C LYS A 17 -10.53 7.91 14.37
N ALA A 18 -10.01 7.59 15.56
CA ALA A 18 -8.66 7.03 15.72
C ALA A 18 -8.50 5.68 15.02
N GLN A 19 -9.53 4.82 15.02
CA GLN A 19 -9.51 3.56 14.30
C GLN A 19 -9.49 3.76 12.77
N THR A 20 -10.28 4.69 12.26
CA THR A 20 -10.29 5.03 10.82
C THR A 20 -8.95 5.60 10.39
N GLU A 21 -8.39 6.56 11.15
CA GLU A 21 -7.06 7.13 10.87
C GLU A 21 -5.97 6.04 10.87
N SER A 22 -6.03 5.09 11.80
CA SER A 22 -5.11 3.96 11.83
C SER A 22 -5.27 3.04 10.60
N LEU A 23 -6.49 2.84 10.12
CA LEU A 23 -6.74 2.03 8.93
C LEU A 23 -6.21 2.71 7.66
N GLU A 24 -6.49 4.00 7.49
CA GLU A 24 -6.00 4.81 6.37
C GLU A 24 -4.47 4.83 6.34
N GLN A 25 -3.82 5.02 7.49
CA GLN A 25 -2.38 4.98 7.58
C GLN A 25 -1.81 3.61 7.18
N ARG A 26 -2.44 2.51 7.61
CA ARG A 26 -2.03 1.16 7.23
C ARG A 26 -2.20 0.90 5.73
N VAL A 27 -3.28 1.41 5.13
CA VAL A 27 -3.50 1.31 3.68
C VAL A 27 -2.40 2.08 2.93
N ALA A 28 -2.10 3.31 3.35
CA ALA A 28 -1.04 4.11 2.74
C ALA A 28 0.33 3.40 2.80
N THR A 29 0.69 2.79 3.94
CA THR A 29 1.92 1.99 4.05
C THR A 29 1.92 0.79 3.11
N LEU A 30 0.81 0.06 3.02
CA LEU A 30 0.70 -1.10 2.12
C LEU A 30 0.77 -0.69 0.64
N GLU A 31 0.20 0.45 0.27
CA GLU A 31 0.30 1.00 -1.08
C GLU A 31 1.74 1.40 -1.44
N GLU A 32 2.46 2.01 -0.50
CA GLU A 32 3.88 2.34 -0.65
C GLU A 32 4.74 1.08 -0.81
N GLU A 33 4.55 0.08 0.05
CA GLU A 33 5.25 -1.21 -0.03
C GLU A 33 4.95 -1.95 -1.34
N LEU A 34 3.70 -1.92 -1.81
CA LEU A 34 3.30 -2.53 -3.08
C LEU A 34 3.97 -1.83 -4.26
N ALA A 35 4.00 -0.50 -4.27
CA ALA A 35 4.67 0.28 -5.30
C ALA A 35 6.17 -0.01 -5.33
N HIS A 36 6.80 -0.10 -4.15
CA HIS A 36 8.21 -0.44 -4.01
C HIS A 36 8.51 -1.85 -4.52
N THR A 37 7.70 -2.82 -4.12
CA THR A 37 7.83 -4.23 -4.55
C THR A 37 7.71 -4.35 -6.06
N ARG A 38 6.70 -3.70 -6.67
CA ARG A 38 6.53 -3.68 -8.14
C ARG A 38 7.73 -3.06 -8.86
N SER A 39 8.29 -1.97 -8.32
CA SER A 39 9.48 -1.34 -8.88
C SER A 39 10.69 -2.28 -8.86
N ILE A 40 10.92 -2.98 -7.75
CA ILE A 40 12.00 -3.97 -7.64
C ILE A 40 11.76 -5.11 -8.62
N LEU A 41 10.56 -5.70 -8.65
CA LEU A 41 10.23 -6.81 -9.54
C LEU A 41 10.47 -6.44 -11.00
N ARG A 42 10.05 -5.25 -11.43
CA ARG A 42 10.31 -4.76 -12.79
C ARG A 42 11.81 -4.64 -13.07
N LYS A 43 12.58 -4.04 -12.16
CA LYS A 43 14.04 -3.92 -12.31
C LYS A 43 14.72 -5.28 -12.40
N THR A 44 14.31 -6.24 -11.56
CA THR A 44 14.86 -7.59 -11.60
C THR A 44 14.49 -8.34 -12.87
N LEU A 45 13.28 -8.11 -13.39
CA LEU A 45 12.83 -8.71 -14.64
C LEU A 45 13.65 -8.18 -15.82
N ILE A 46 13.78 -6.85 -15.95
CA ILE A 46 14.62 -6.20 -16.97
C ILE A 46 16.05 -6.74 -16.93
N GLU A 47 16.66 -6.82 -15.74
CA GLU A 47 18.03 -7.33 -15.61
C GLU A 47 18.12 -8.82 -15.97
N LEU A 48 17.11 -9.61 -15.62
CA LEU A 48 17.04 -11.03 -15.95
C LEU A 48 16.88 -11.26 -17.47
N GLU A 49 16.09 -10.44 -18.14
CA GLU A 49 15.92 -10.47 -19.61
C GLU A 49 17.20 -10.04 -20.33
N ASN A 50 17.86 -9.00 -19.84
CA ASN A 50 19.16 -8.56 -20.34
C ASN A 50 20.22 -9.67 -20.20
N HIS A 51 20.24 -10.36 -19.06
CA HIS A 51 21.18 -11.46 -18.82
C HIS A 51 20.88 -12.71 -19.64
N LEU A 52 19.61 -13.05 -19.85
CA LEU A 52 19.20 -14.27 -20.57
C LEU A 52 19.01 -14.06 -22.07
N GLY A 53 18.97 -12.81 -22.55
CA GLY A 53 18.71 -12.48 -23.95
C GLY A 53 17.36 -13.01 -24.44
N LYS A 54 16.40 -13.16 -23.53
CA LYS A 54 15.10 -13.75 -23.78
C LYS A 54 14.04 -12.88 -23.13
N ASP A 55 13.00 -12.60 -23.88
CA ASP A 55 11.77 -11.96 -23.42
C ASP A 55 11.04 -12.88 -22.42
N ILE A 56 10.84 -12.40 -21.19
CA ILE A 56 10.23 -13.14 -20.09
C ILE A 56 8.82 -12.63 -19.80
N ASP A 57 8.55 -11.33 -19.94
CA ASP A 57 7.21 -10.77 -19.75
C ASP A 57 6.32 -10.79 -21.01
N GLY A 58 6.88 -11.10 -22.18
CA GLY A 58 6.16 -11.33 -23.42
C GLY A 58 5.82 -10.05 -24.19
N ASP A 59 6.50 -8.94 -23.92
CA ASP A 59 6.28 -7.67 -24.63
C ASP A 59 7.03 -7.58 -25.98
N GLY A 60 7.88 -8.58 -26.28
CA GLY A 60 8.67 -8.68 -27.49
C GLY A 60 9.98 -7.88 -27.48
N VAL A 61 10.31 -7.20 -26.37
CA VAL A 61 11.51 -6.37 -26.18
C VAL A 61 12.28 -6.87 -24.97
N THR A 62 13.58 -7.16 -25.13
CA THR A 62 14.43 -7.49 -23.98
C THR A 62 14.91 -6.20 -23.31
N GLY A 63 14.49 -5.96 -22.07
CA GLY A 63 15.16 -5.00 -21.18
C GLY A 63 14.68 -3.54 -21.19
N GLU A 64 13.39 -3.24 -21.39
CA GLU A 64 12.82 -1.88 -21.39
C GLU A 64 11.82 -1.52 -20.25
#